data_AF-A0A920GFN4-F1
#
_entry.id   AF-A0A920GFN4-F1
#
_cell.length_a   1.000
_cell.length_b   1.000
_cell.length_c   1.000
_cell.angle_alpha   90.00
_cell.angle_beta   90.00
_cell.angle_gamma   90.00
#
_symmetry.space_group_name_H-M   'P 1'
#
loop_
_entity.id
_entity.type
_entity.pdbx_description
1 polymer ?
#
loop_
_entity_poly.entity_id
_entity_poly.type
_entity_poly.pdbx_seq_one_letter_code
_entity_poly.pdbx_strand_id
1 'polypeptide(L)'
;MRTVLPPNAYDFQVQLSNGKRADCVLKLPNPPGDIVIDSKFPLEAWHHLQQADDEAARRAARKQLGADVLKHVRDIHERYIITGETAESACMFLPSEAVYAELHAHLPDIVEKSYSSRVWIVSPTTMMATLNTVRAVLRDARMREQTALIQRKSAF
;
A
#
# COMPACT_ATOMS: atom_id res chain seq x y z
N MET A 1 11.54 5.56 1.87
CA MET A 1 11.18 5.45 3.31
C MET A 1 12.23 6.05 4.23
N ARG A 2 13.49 5.55 4.26
CA ARG A 2 14.57 6.04 5.14
C ARG A 2 14.80 7.56 5.14
N THR A 3 14.64 8.21 3.99
CA THR A 3 14.84 9.66 3.83
C THR A 3 13.65 10.51 4.25
N VAL A 4 12.49 9.89 4.49
CA VAL A 4 11.22 10.60 4.69
C VAL A 4 10.66 10.32 6.08
N LEU A 5 10.62 9.06 6.49
CA LEU A 5 10.07 8.64 7.77
C LEU A 5 11.18 8.41 8.81
N PRO A 6 10.90 8.66 10.11
CA PRO A 6 11.83 8.27 11.16
C PRO A 6 11.99 6.73 11.17
N PRO A 7 13.15 6.19 11.58
CA PRO A 7 13.41 4.75 11.50
C PRO A 7 12.41 3.85 12.24
N ASN A 8 11.73 4.37 13.27
CA ASN A 8 10.74 3.64 14.05
C ASN A 8 9.32 3.68 13.46
N ALA A 9 9.12 4.34 12.32
CA ALA A 9 7.81 4.47 11.68
C ALA A 9 7.55 3.44 10.57
N TYR A 10 8.46 2.49 10.38
CA TYR A 10 8.27 1.39 9.45
C TYR A 10 9.13 0.19 9.85
N ASP A 11 8.70 -1.00 9.48
CA ASP A 11 9.50 -2.23 9.55
C ASP A 11 9.36 -3.00 8.24
N PHE A 12 10.42 -3.70 7.84
CA PHE A 12 10.42 -4.58 6.67
C PHE A 12 10.28 -6.04 7.11
N GLN A 13 9.69 -6.87 6.23
CA GLN A 13 9.66 -8.32 6.40
C GLN A 13 8.99 -8.79 7.71
N VAL A 14 7.98 -8.04 8.17
CA VAL A 14 7.25 -8.29 9.42
C VAL A 14 6.37 -9.52 9.28
N GLN A 15 6.47 -10.44 10.24
CA GLN A 15 5.55 -11.57 10.35
C GLN A 15 4.35 -11.17 11.21
N LEU A 16 3.15 -11.29 10.64
CA LEU A 16 1.89 -11.01 11.30
C LEU A 16 1.41 -12.20 12.12
N SER A 17 0.37 -12.00 12.94
CA SER A 17 -0.20 -13.02 13.83
C SER A 17 -0.68 -14.28 13.09
N ASN A 18 -1.10 -14.13 11.84
CA ASN A 18 -1.53 -15.23 10.97
C ASN A 18 -0.36 -15.98 10.29
N GLY A 19 0.89 -15.68 10.65
CA GLY A 19 2.10 -16.29 10.12
C GLY A 19 2.49 -15.82 8.72
N LYS A 20 1.74 -14.89 8.11
CA LYS A 20 2.11 -14.28 6.82
C LYS A 20 3.13 -13.19 7.03
N ARG A 21 3.99 -12.99 6.01
CA ARG A 21 5.07 -12.00 6.04
C ARG A 21 4.73 -10.84 5.12
N ALA A 22 4.58 -9.66 5.70
CA ALA A 22 4.40 -8.40 4.99
C ALA A 22 5.75 -7.89 4.48
N ASP A 23 5.79 -7.32 3.27
CA ASP A 23 7.04 -6.78 2.72
C ASP A 23 7.49 -5.55 3.53
N CYS A 24 6.54 -4.67 3.85
CA CYS A 24 6.74 -3.52 4.72
C CYS A 24 5.46 -3.21 5.53
N VAL A 25 5.64 -2.72 6.75
CA VAL A 25 4.58 -2.18 7.60
C VAL A 25 4.92 -0.72 7.91
N LEU A 26 4.00 0.19 7.66
CA LEU A 26 4.06 1.57 8.15
C LEU A 26 3.39 1.65 9.52
N LYS A 27 4.11 2.13 10.52
CA LYS A 27 3.59 2.28 11.87
C LYS A 27 2.87 3.61 12.02
N LEU A 28 1.61 3.53 12.43
CA LEU A 28 0.74 4.70 12.60
C LEU A 28 0.00 4.63 13.94
N PRO A 29 -0.33 5.78 14.53
CA PRO A 29 -1.24 5.81 15.68
C PRO A 29 -2.58 5.17 15.31
N ASN A 30 -3.21 4.52 16.29
CA ASN A 30 -4.55 3.98 16.13
C ASN A 30 -5.61 5.05 16.50
N PRO A 31 -6.62 5.33 15.66
CA PRO A 31 -6.79 4.90 14.26
C PRO A 31 -5.96 5.73 13.25
N PRO A 32 -5.58 5.18 12.07
CA PRO A 32 -6.03 3.89 11.51
C PRO A 32 -5.22 2.66 11.94
N GLY A 33 -4.10 2.83 12.65
CA GLY A 33 -3.18 1.74 12.96
C GLY A 33 -2.26 1.36 11.79
N ASP A 34 -1.49 0.29 11.96
CA ASP A 34 -0.38 -0.08 11.08
C ASP A 34 -0.85 -0.46 9.66
N ILE A 35 -0.28 0.18 8.63
CA ILE A 35 -0.64 -0.06 7.22
C ILE A 35 0.40 -0.96 6.57
N VAL A 36 -0.04 -2.07 5.99
CA VAL A 36 0.83 -2.96 5.21
C VAL A 36 1.01 -2.43 3.79
N ILE A 37 2.25 -2.50 3.30
CA ILE A 37 2.61 -2.29 1.89
C ILE A 37 3.15 -3.60 1.35
N ASP A 38 2.51 -4.14 0.31
CA ASP A 38 2.97 -5.32 -0.41
C ASP A 38 3.38 -4.93 -1.84
N SER A 39 4.53 -5.45 -2.28
CA SER A 39 5.16 -5.09 -3.57
C SER A 39 5.02 -6.18 -4.63
N LYS A 40 4.20 -7.22 -4.40
CA LYS A 40 4.07 -8.40 -5.27
C LYS A 40 3.16 -8.13 -6.46
N PHE A 41 3.58 -7.23 -7.34
CA PHE A 41 2.93 -6.96 -8.62
C PHE A 41 3.31 -8.03 -9.68
N PRO A 42 2.38 -8.47 -10.55
CA PRO A 42 2.64 -9.46 -11.60
C PRO A 42 3.45 -8.87 -12.76
N LEU A 43 4.77 -8.73 -12.55
CA LEU A 43 5.71 -8.18 -13.53
C LEU A 43 5.70 -8.93 -14.87
N GLU A 44 5.53 -10.25 -14.84
CA GLU A 44 5.50 -11.08 -16.07
C GLU A 44 4.32 -10.72 -16.97
N ALA A 45 3.11 -10.56 -16.41
CA ALA A 45 1.93 -10.16 -17.17
C ALA A 45 2.09 -8.76 -17.80
N TRP A 46 2.76 -7.85 -17.08
CA TRP A 46 3.12 -6.55 -17.63
C TRP A 46 4.13 -6.64 -18.78
N HIS A 47 5.17 -7.47 -18.65
CA HIS A 47 6.12 -7.70 -19.74
C HIS A 47 5.46 -8.31 -20.98
N HIS A 48 4.56 -9.27 -20.80
CA HIS A 48 3.78 -9.84 -21.90
C HIS A 48 2.92 -8.78 -22.61
N LEU A 49 2.31 -7.86 -21.87
CA LEU A 49 1.56 -6.76 -22.47
C LEU A 49 2.45 -5.83 -23.29
N GLN A 50 3.64 -5.50 -22.79
CA GLN A 50 4.62 -4.64 -23.48
C GLN A 50 5.19 -5.29 -24.75
N GLN A 51 5.29 -6.62 -24.78
CA GLN A 51 5.83 -7.39 -25.91
C GLN A 51 4.76 -7.84 -26.92
N ALA A 52 3.49 -7.46 -26.73
CA ALA A 52 2.42 -7.87 -27.63
C ALA A 52 2.56 -7.22 -29.01
N ASP A 53 2.71 -8.06 -30.04
CA ASP A 53 2.98 -7.65 -31.42
C ASP A 53 1.77 -7.05 -32.15
N ASP A 54 0.56 -7.45 -31.75
CA ASP A 54 -0.69 -6.98 -32.37
C ASP A 54 -1.78 -6.63 -31.35
N GLU A 55 -2.84 -6.00 -31.83
CA GLU A 55 -3.96 -5.55 -30.99
C GLU A 55 -4.74 -6.71 -30.34
N ALA A 56 -4.80 -7.89 -30.96
CA ALA A 56 -5.48 -9.05 -30.37
C ALA A 56 -4.65 -9.61 -29.20
N ALA A 57 -3.35 -9.77 -29.39
CA ALA A 57 -2.39 -10.16 -28.35
C ALA A 57 -2.38 -9.14 -27.21
N ARG A 58 -2.39 -7.85 -27.52
CA ARG A 58 -2.43 -6.76 -26.52
C ARG A 58 -3.69 -6.81 -25.68
N ARG A 59 -4.86 -7.01 -26.29
CA ARG A 59 -6.13 -7.18 -25.56
C ARG A 59 -6.10 -8.42 -24.65
N ALA A 60 -5.58 -9.54 -25.14
CA ALA A 60 -5.47 -10.76 -24.34
C ALA A 60 -4.50 -10.60 -23.16
N ALA A 61 -3.31 -10.06 -23.39
CA ALA A 61 -2.31 -9.79 -22.36
C ALA A 61 -2.82 -8.80 -21.31
N ARG A 62 -3.55 -7.77 -21.72
CA ARG A 62 -4.18 -6.81 -20.79
C ARG A 62 -5.24 -7.47 -19.92
N LYS A 63 -6.07 -8.35 -20.50
CA LYS A 63 -7.07 -9.11 -19.74
C LYS A 63 -6.38 -10.00 -18.69
N GLN A 64 -5.29 -10.65 -19.06
CA GLN A 64 -4.48 -11.47 -18.15
C GLN A 64 -3.88 -10.63 -17.03
N LEU A 65 -3.27 -9.48 -17.35
CA LEU A 65 -2.75 -8.54 -16.36
C LEU A 65 -3.83 -8.12 -15.34
N GLY A 66 -5.03 -7.78 -15.80
CA GLY A 66 -6.15 -7.45 -14.92
C GLY A 66 -6.55 -8.60 -13.99
N ALA A 67 -6.58 -9.84 -14.50
CA ALA A 67 -6.89 -11.02 -13.69
C ALA A 67 -5.83 -11.28 -12.62
N ASP A 68 -4.56 -11.13 -12.96
CA ASP A 68 -3.43 -11.32 -12.03
C ASP A 68 -3.41 -10.23 -10.96
N VAL A 69 -3.61 -8.96 -11.34
CA VAL A 69 -3.74 -7.85 -10.37
C VAL A 69 -4.87 -8.13 -9.39
N LEU A 70 -6.06 -8.56 -9.84
CA LEU A 70 -7.16 -8.91 -8.93
C LEU A 70 -6.84 -10.07 -8.01
N LYS A 71 -6.09 -11.07 -8.48
CA LYS A 71 -5.63 -12.16 -7.62
C LYS A 71 -4.74 -11.63 -6.51
N HIS A 72 -3.79 -10.76 -6.84
CA HIS A 72 -2.92 -10.13 -5.85
C HIS A 72 -3.67 -9.21 -4.89
N VAL A 73 -4.69 -8.49 -5.36
CA VAL A 73 -5.58 -7.69 -4.49
C VAL A 73 -6.26 -8.57 -3.45
N ARG A 74 -6.83 -9.71 -3.87
CA ARG A 74 -7.46 -10.67 -2.94
C ARG A 74 -6.44 -11.24 -1.95
N ASP A 75 -5.28 -11.65 -2.44
CA ASP A 75 -4.18 -12.15 -1.59
C ASP A 75 -3.76 -11.11 -0.54
N ILE A 76 -3.64 -9.84 -0.91
CA ILE A 76 -3.28 -8.75 0.02
C ILE A 76 -4.38 -8.57 1.07
N HIS A 77 -5.64 -8.51 0.64
CA HIS A 77 -6.78 -8.36 1.54
C HIS A 77 -6.80 -9.49 2.59
N GLU A 78 -6.75 -10.74 2.14
CA GLU A 78 -6.85 -11.93 3.00
C GLU A 78 -5.66 -12.09 3.95
N ARG A 79 -4.46 -11.70 3.50
CA ARG A 79 -3.22 -11.95 4.26
C ARG A 79 -2.87 -10.83 5.23
N TYR A 80 -3.26 -9.59 4.94
CA TYR A 80 -2.68 -8.41 5.59
C TYR A 80 -3.69 -7.43 6.17
N ILE A 81 -4.99 -7.62 5.96
CA ILE A 81 -6.03 -6.82 6.63
C ILE A 81 -6.58 -7.66 7.79
N ILE A 82 -6.02 -7.46 8.98
CA ILE A 82 -6.32 -8.25 10.18
C ILE A 82 -6.90 -7.32 11.26
N THR A 83 -8.17 -7.55 11.61
CA THR A 83 -8.87 -6.75 12.63
C THR A 83 -8.12 -6.76 13.97
N GLY A 84 -7.81 -5.56 14.48
CA GLY A 84 -7.12 -5.37 15.76
C GLY A 84 -5.59 -5.49 15.68
N GLU A 85 -5.03 -5.82 14.52
CA GLU A 85 -3.58 -5.89 14.29
C GLU A 85 -3.10 -4.88 13.25
N THR A 86 -3.75 -4.85 12.08
CA THR A 86 -3.43 -3.89 11.01
C THR A 86 -4.59 -2.94 10.78
N ALA A 87 -4.32 -1.87 10.03
CA ALA A 87 -5.35 -1.00 9.51
C ALA A 87 -6.38 -1.77 8.68
N GLU A 88 -7.57 -1.19 8.55
CA GLU A 88 -8.65 -1.70 7.73
C GLU A 88 -8.37 -1.62 6.21
N SER A 89 -7.15 -1.29 5.82
CA SER A 89 -6.72 -1.22 4.42
C SER A 89 -5.22 -1.51 4.29
N ALA A 90 -4.81 -1.91 3.09
CA ALA A 90 -3.42 -2.16 2.73
C ALA A 90 -3.07 -1.49 1.40
N CYS A 91 -1.79 -1.40 1.09
CA CYS A 91 -1.29 -0.84 -0.16
C CYS A 91 -0.68 -1.94 -1.05
N MET A 92 -1.05 -1.94 -2.33
CA MET A 92 -0.33 -2.64 -3.39
C MET A 92 0.60 -1.67 -4.10
N PHE A 93 1.90 -1.85 -3.94
CA PHE A 93 2.92 -1.03 -4.58
C PHE A 93 3.20 -1.49 -6.02
N LEU A 94 3.06 -0.57 -6.97
CA LEU A 94 3.42 -0.75 -8.37
C LEU A 94 4.85 -0.24 -8.63
N PRO A 95 5.63 -0.94 -9.46
CA PRO A 95 7.04 -0.64 -9.64
C PRO A 95 7.31 0.63 -10.49
N SER A 96 6.32 1.13 -11.24
CA SER A 96 6.48 2.31 -12.09
C SER A 96 5.18 3.05 -12.33
N GLU A 97 5.30 4.33 -12.70
CA GLU A 97 4.15 5.14 -13.13
C GLU A 97 3.52 4.62 -14.43
N ALA A 98 4.30 3.97 -15.30
CA ALA A 98 3.79 3.41 -16.56
C ALA A 98 2.76 2.29 -16.29
N VAL A 99 3.04 1.41 -15.33
CA VAL A 99 2.09 0.38 -14.91
C VAL A 99 0.84 1.03 -14.29
N TYR A 100 1.04 2.01 -13.40
CA TYR A 100 -0.07 2.73 -12.77
C TYR A 100 -1.01 3.37 -13.80
N ALA A 101 -0.43 4.03 -14.82
CA ALA A 101 -1.16 4.64 -15.91
C ALA A 101 -1.91 3.60 -16.76
N GLU A 102 -1.28 2.46 -17.09
CA GLU A 102 -1.96 1.38 -17.83
C GLU A 102 -3.21 0.89 -17.09
N LEU A 103 -3.08 0.61 -15.78
CA LEU A 103 -4.21 0.10 -15.00
C LEU A 103 -5.35 1.11 -14.95
N HIS A 104 -5.06 2.40 -14.73
CA HIS A 104 -6.09 3.43 -14.65
C HIS A 104 -6.73 3.75 -16.00
N ALA A 105 -5.96 3.71 -17.08
CA ALA A 105 -6.47 4.03 -18.42
C ALA A 105 -7.28 2.88 -19.04
N HIS A 106 -6.89 1.63 -18.77
CA HIS A 106 -7.41 0.48 -19.52
C HIS A 106 -8.07 -0.60 -18.66
N LEU A 107 -7.93 -0.54 -17.34
CA LEU A 107 -8.50 -1.51 -16.41
C LEU A 107 -9.22 -0.83 -15.22
N PRO A 108 -10.09 0.19 -15.43
CA PRO A 108 -10.72 0.94 -14.35
C PRO A 108 -11.54 0.05 -13.41
N ASP A 109 -12.27 -0.95 -13.93
CA ASP A 109 -13.03 -1.91 -13.11
C ASP A 109 -12.14 -2.70 -12.14
N ILE A 110 -10.88 -2.95 -12.52
CA ILE A 110 -9.91 -3.66 -11.67
C ILE A 110 -9.45 -2.76 -10.54
N VAL A 111 -9.20 -1.48 -10.84
CA VAL A 111 -8.85 -0.45 -9.86
C VAL A 111 -10.01 -0.24 -8.87
N GLU A 112 -11.25 -0.15 -9.35
CA GLU A 112 -12.43 0.00 -8.48
C GLU A 112 -12.61 -1.21 -7.54
N LYS A 113 -12.41 -2.43 -8.06
CA LYS A 113 -12.44 -3.65 -7.24
C LYS A 113 -11.32 -3.68 -6.21
N SER A 114 -10.15 -3.11 -6.50
CA SER A 114 -9.08 -2.99 -5.50
C SER A 114 -9.51 -2.11 -4.34
N TYR A 115 -10.15 -0.97 -4.63
CA TYR A 115 -10.68 -0.06 -3.61
C TYR A 115 -11.81 -0.69 -2.79
N SER A 116 -12.72 -1.41 -3.44
CA SER A 116 -13.78 -2.17 -2.75
C SER A 116 -13.22 -3.28 -1.84
N SER A 117 -12.06 -3.83 -2.20
CA SER A 117 -11.31 -4.79 -1.39
C SER A 117 -10.44 -4.11 -0.32
N ARG A 118 -10.51 -2.79 -0.17
CA ARG A 118 -9.68 -1.98 0.74
C ARG A 118 -8.18 -2.11 0.48
N VAL A 119 -7.81 -2.34 -0.78
CA VAL A 119 -6.43 -2.39 -1.25
C VAL A 119 -6.16 -1.20 -2.18
N TRP A 120 -5.35 -0.27 -1.69
CA TRP A 120 -4.97 0.94 -2.42
C TRP A 120 -3.80 0.65 -3.35
N ILE A 121 -4.02 0.81 -4.66
CA ILE A 121 -2.94 0.74 -5.64
C ILE A 121 -2.13 2.04 -5.56
N VAL A 122 -0.82 1.91 -5.38
CA VAL A 122 0.09 3.06 -5.24
C VAL A 122 1.33 2.87 -6.11
N SER A 123 1.66 3.90 -6.88
CA SER A 123 2.90 4.07 -7.66
C SER A 123 4.03 4.68 -6.82
N PRO A 124 5.26 4.83 -7.34
CA PRO A 124 6.34 5.53 -6.64
C PRO A 124 5.96 6.94 -6.17
N THR A 125 5.27 7.72 -7.00
CA THR A 125 4.89 9.11 -6.69
C THR A 125 3.76 9.17 -5.67
N THR A 126 2.74 8.34 -5.83
CA THR A 126 1.62 8.30 -4.87
C THR A 126 2.04 7.70 -3.54
N MET A 127 2.93 6.70 -3.53
CA MET A 127 3.61 6.24 -2.31
C MET A 127 4.39 7.38 -1.65
N MET A 128 5.09 8.20 -2.43
CA MET A 128 5.81 9.33 -1.86
C MET A 128 4.86 10.35 -1.20
N ALA A 129 3.71 10.62 -1.82
CA ALA A 129 2.68 11.44 -1.21
C ALA A 129 2.16 10.81 0.11
N THR A 130 1.85 9.51 0.10
CA THR A 130 1.41 8.75 1.28
C THR A 130 2.42 8.84 2.43
N LEU A 131 3.71 8.61 2.16
CA LEU A 131 4.74 8.69 3.20
C LEU A 131 4.89 10.11 3.77
N ASN A 132 4.70 11.16 2.95
CA ASN A 132 4.70 12.54 3.45
C ASN A 132 3.50 12.82 4.36
N THR A 133 2.31 12.29 4.01
CA THR A 133 1.12 12.36 4.87
C THR A 133 1.35 11.63 6.19
N VAL A 134 1.87 10.41 6.14
CA VAL A 134 2.24 9.62 7.34
C VAL A 134 3.23 10.38 8.21
N ARG A 135 4.25 11.01 7.62
CA ARG A 135 5.21 11.85 8.34
C ARG A 135 4.53 13.00 9.08
N ALA A 136 3.57 13.68 8.45
CA ALA A 136 2.83 14.77 9.08
C ALA A 136 1.99 14.26 10.26
N VAL A 137 1.24 13.17 10.06
CA VAL A 137 0.44 12.53 11.11
C VAL A 137 1.29 12.15 12.33
N LEU A 138 2.48 11.58 12.11
CA LEU A 138 3.40 11.19 13.18
C LEU A 138 3.97 12.39 13.94
N ARG A 139 4.25 13.50 13.24
CA ARG A 139 4.68 14.75 13.88
C ARG A 139 3.58 15.31 14.77
N ASP A 140 2.35 15.34 14.26
CA ASP A 140 1.19 15.87 14.99
C ASP A 140 0.83 15.01 16.20
N ALA A 141 0.97 13.68 16.10
CA ALA A 141 0.79 12.78 17.24
C ALA A 141 1.84 13.06 18.34
N ARG A 142 3.11 13.19 17.97
CA ARG A 142 4.19 13.48 18.92
C ARG A 142 4.03 14.84 19.61
N MET A 143 3.60 15.87 18.87
CA MET A 143 3.34 17.19 19.47
C MET A 143 2.22 17.11 20.51
N ARG A 144 1.12 16.39 20.21
CA ARG A 144 0.01 16.21 21.16
C ARG A 144 0.41 15.48 22.44
N GLU A 145 1.23 14.43 22.32
CA GLU A 145 1.78 13.72 23.49
C GLU A 145 2.62 14.65 24.38
N GLN A 146 3.49 15.47 23.78
CA GLN A 146 4.32 16.43 24.51
C GLN A 146 3.48 17.51 25.21
N THR A 147 2.47 18.06 24.55
CA THR A 147 1.56 19.04 25.15
C THR A 147 0.81 18.45 26.34
N ALA A 148 0.29 17.23 26.21
CA ALA A 148 -0.40 16.54 27.31
C ALA A 148 0.53 16.28 28.51
N LEU A 149 1.79 15.92 28.26
CA LEU A 149 2.82 15.75 29.29
C LEU A 149 3.13 17.06 30.02
N ILE A 150 3.21 18.18 29.30
CA ILE A 150 3.45 19.51 29.90
C ILE A 150 2.26 19.92 30.77
N GLN A 151 1.03 19.83 30.26
CA GLN A 151 -0.18 20.14 31.04
C GLN A 151 -0.27 19.31 32.32
N ARG A 152 0.07 18.01 32.24
CA ARG A 152 0.09 17.12 33.41
C ARG A 152 1.18 17.49 34.43
N LYS A 153 2.33 18.01 33.98
CA LYS A 153 3.42 18.46 34.86
C LYS A 153 3.19 19.84 35.47
N SER A 154 2.47 20.73 34.77
CA SER A 154 2.13 22.08 35.26
C SER A 154 0.89 22.12 36.16
N ALA A 155 0.19 20.99 36.32
CA ALA A 155 -0.93 20.81 37.26
C ALA A 155 -0.48 20.29 38.64
N PHE A 156 0.83 20.18 38.86
CA PHE A 156 1.49 19.93 40.16
C PHE A 156 2.46 21.08 40.45
#